data_AF-A0AAU7Y0L7-F1
#
_entry.id   AF-A0AAU7Y0L7-F1
#
_cell.length_a   1.000
_cell.length_b   1.000
_cell.length_c   1.000
_cell.angle_alpha   90.00
_cell.angle_beta   90.00
_cell.angle_gamma   90.00
#
_symmetry.space_group_name_H-M   'P 1'
#
loop_
_entity.id
_entity.type
_entity.pdbx_description
1 polymer ?
#
loop_
_entity_poly.entity_id
_entity_poly.type
_entity_poly.pdbx_seq_one_letter_code
_entity_poly.pdbx_strand_id
1 'polypeptide(L)'
;MKPYWIVLAALPLSGCPAYGIYDRTAEQPVLTSTCYAVKLPSFLFEARCADLKASGFGGREFCPGIQAFNPPPRIYSSGFIAPFAFPKSWADYVSDREKWDQRLLEKPLFEKQRTLIAPIDPGTQMKISGLYDYPKGETGHVSIVRALITSGPHAGTSVELTSPGDFKSLGPAWTTDSDFGKSNVKVVNTYLEPCETRP
;
A
#
# COMPACT_ATOMS: atom_id res chain seq x y z
N MET A 1 65.74 4.68 -7.67
CA MET A 1 64.36 5.20 -7.76
C MET A 1 63.48 4.28 -6.93
N LYS A 2 62.82 4.79 -5.88
CA LYS A 2 61.98 3.98 -4.98
C LYS A 2 60.60 3.75 -5.63
N PRO A 3 60.04 2.53 -5.63
CA PRO A 3 58.69 2.31 -6.09
C PRO A 3 57.71 2.79 -5.01
N TYR A 4 56.93 3.82 -5.32
CA TYR A 4 55.76 4.18 -4.53
C TYR A 4 54.66 3.17 -4.80
N TRP A 5 54.40 2.30 -3.83
CA TRP A 5 53.19 1.47 -3.82
C TRP A 5 52.00 2.39 -3.57
N ILE A 6 51.23 2.67 -4.62
CA ILE A 6 49.91 3.29 -4.49
C ILE A 6 49.02 2.25 -3.81
N VAL A 7 48.82 2.41 -2.51
CA VAL A 7 47.77 1.68 -1.78
C VAL A 7 46.44 2.28 -2.24
N LEU A 8 45.78 1.59 -3.18
CA LEU A 8 44.38 1.83 -3.46
C LEU A 8 43.60 1.46 -2.19
N ALA A 9 43.29 2.47 -1.38
CA ALA A 9 42.34 2.32 -0.30
C ALA A 9 40.98 2.00 -0.93
N ALA A 10 40.63 0.71 -0.94
CA ALA A 10 39.28 0.25 -1.20
C ALA A 10 38.40 0.80 -0.08
N LEU A 11 37.85 2.00 -0.28
CA LEU A 11 36.71 2.48 0.48
C LEU A 11 35.65 1.38 0.37
N PRO A 12 35.25 0.72 1.47
CA PRO A 12 34.06 -0.10 1.41
C PRO A 12 32.95 0.86 1.03
N LEU A 13 32.41 0.68 -0.18
CA LEU A 13 31.09 1.17 -0.55
C LEU A 13 30.16 0.56 0.50
N SER A 14 29.95 1.26 1.61
CA SER A 14 28.92 0.95 2.58
C SER A 14 27.62 1.08 1.81
N GLY A 15 27.18 -0.06 1.27
CA GLY A 15 25.93 -0.16 0.52
C GLY A 15 24.85 0.51 1.34
N CYS A 16 24.08 1.39 0.69
CA CYS A 16 22.88 1.94 1.29
C CYS A 16 22.07 0.79 1.93
N PRO A 17 21.45 1.02 3.10
CA PRO A 17 20.69 0.01 3.84
C PRO A 17 19.38 -0.33 3.12
N ALA A 18 19.48 -0.89 1.90
CA ALA A 18 18.38 -1.29 1.04
C ALA A 18 18.11 -2.81 1.13
N TYR A 19 18.52 -3.42 2.25
CA TYR A 19 18.49 -4.86 2.47
C TYR A 19 17.67 -5.19 3.71
N GLY A 20 16.77 -6.16 3.57
CA GLY A 20 15.94 -6.67 4.66
C GLY A 20 14.62 -5.92 4.84
N ILE A 21 13.65 -6.59 5.45
CA ILE A 21 12.33 -6.05 5.78
C ILE A 21 12.35 -5.72 7.27
N TYR A 22 11.99 -4.49 7.64
CA TYR A 22 11.90 -4.12 9.05
C TYR A 22 10.45 -4.03 9.49
N ASP A 23 10.08 -4.80 10.51
CA ASP A 23 8.80 -4.65 11.18
C ASP A 23 8.87 -3.45 12.14
N ARG A 24 8.10 -2.41 11.81
CA ARG A 24 8.00 -1.15 12.53
C ARG A 24 6.70 -1.03 13.32
N THR A 25 5.91 -2.11 13.41
CA THR A 25 4.56 -2.09 14.00
C THR A 25 4.56 -1.58 15.44
N ALA A 26 5.56 -2.00 16.22
CA ALA A 26 5.70 -1.60 17.63
C ALA A 26 6.10 -0.14 17.83
N GLU A 27 6.61 0.55 16.81
CA GLU A 27 7.04 1.95 16.89
C GLU A 27 5.86 2.94 16.88
N GLN A 28 4.67 2.50 16.43
CA GLN A 28 3.46 3.33 16.38
C GLN A 28 2.27 2.65 17.08
N PRO A 29 2.30 2.53 18.42
CA PRO A 29 1.27 1.83 19.18
C PRO A 29 -0.10 2.51 19.10
N VAL A 30 -0.15 3.84 18.96
CA VAL A 30 -1.43 4.57 18.81
C VAL A 30 -2.11 4.19 17.50
N LEU A 31 -1.36 4.18 16.39
CA LEU A 31 -1.90 3.82 15.08
C LEU A 31 -2.41 2.38 15.06
N THR A 32 -1.67 1.45 15.66
CA THR A 32 -1.99 0.01 15.64
C THR A 32 -3.09 -0.39 16.64
N SER A 33 -3.26 0.37 17.73
CA SER A 33 -4.34 0.16 18.70
C SER A 33 -5.67 0.83 18.30
N THR A 34 -5.62 1.86 17.45
CA THR A 34 -6.81 2.61 17.02
C THR A 34 -7.71 1.78 16.12
N CYS A 35 -9.02 1.83 16.39
CA CYS A 35 -10.05 1.35 15.47
C CYS A 35 -10.30 2.41 14.39
N TYR A 36 -10.31 2.02 13.12
CA TYR A 36 -10.66 2.88 12.00
C TYR A 36 -11.91 2.36 11.29
N ALA A 37 -12.78 3.27 10.87
CA ALA A 37 -13.93 3.00 10.02
C ALA A 37 -13.68 3.52 8.60
N VAL A 38 -14.07 2.73 7.61
CA VAL A 38 -14.08 3.14 6.20
C VAL A 38 -15.13 4.23 5.99
N LYS A 39 -14.74 5.31 5.31
CA LYS A 39 -15.59 6.47 5.03
C LYS A 39 -16.28 6.42 3.68
N LEU A 40 -15.61 5.87 2.67
CA LEU A 40 -16.09 5.86 1.30
C LEU A 40 -16.47 4.44 0.88
N PRO A 41 -17.50 4.26 0.04
CA PRO A 41 -17.77 2.97 -0.59
C PRO A 41 -16.49 2.48 -1.25
N SER A 42 -16.08 1.26 -0.91
CA SER A 42 -14.78 0.71 -1.28
C SER A 42 -14.93 -0.71 -1.80
N PHE A 43 -13.83 -1.30 -2.25
CA PHE A 43 -13.79 -2.67 -2.72
C PHE A 43 -12.49 -3.36 -2.35
N LEU A 44 -12.59 -4.67 -2.17
CA LEU A 44 -11.45 -5.58 -2.13
C LEU A 44 -11.05 -5.96 -3.54
N PHE A 45 -9.75 -6.09 -3.76
CA PHE A 45 -9.20 -6.56 -5.03
C PHE A 45 -7.92 -7.37 -4.79
N GLU A 46 -7.63 -8.29 -5.69
CA GLU A 46 -6.34 -8.99 -5.65
C GLU A 46 -5.26 -8.09 -6.24
N ALA A 47 -4.17 -7.88 -5.51
CA ALA A 47 -3.03 -7.16 -6.06
C ALA A 47 -1.69 -7.59 -5.46
N ARG A 48 -0.62 -7.21 -6.17
CA ARG A 48 0.77 -7.46 -5.76
C ARG A 48 1.15 -6.69 -4.51
N CYS A 49 1.38 -7.38 -3.41
CA CYS A 49 1.84 -6.77 -2.17
C CYS A 49 3.23 -7.25 -1.82
N ALA A 50 3.78 -6.62 -0.78
CA ALA A 50 5.04 -7.02 -0.19
C ALA A 50 4.95 -8.45 0.36
N ASP A 51 5.84 -9.33 -0.12
CA ASP A 51 6.06 -10.64 0.49
C ASP A 51 6.90 -10.47 1.74
N LEU A 52 6.24 -10.38 2.89
CA LEU A 52 6.90 -10.16 4.17
C LEU A 52 7.75 -11.35 4.63
N LYS A 53 7.66 -12.50 3.95
CA LYS A 53 8.48 -13.69 4.24
C LYS A 53 9.72 -13.75 3.36
N ALA A 54 9.84 -12.87 2.37
CA ALA A 54 10.99 -12.84 1.47
C ALA A 54 12.25 -12.38 2.18
N SER A 55 13.38 -13.03 1.90
CA SER A 55 14.70 -12.60 2.34
C SER A 55 15.37 -11.68 1.31
N GLY A 56 16.19 -10.73 1.77
CA GLY A 56 17.04 -9.92 0.91
C GLY A 56 16.37 -8.67 0.33
N PHE A 57 16.33 -8.55 -1.00
CA PHE A 57 15.81 -7.37 -1.71
C PHE A 57 14.27 -7.30 -1.80
N GLY A 58 13.58 -8.13 -0.99
CA GLY A 58 12.13 -8.26 -1.02
C GLY A 58 11.61 -9.11 -2.20
N GLY A 59 10.52 -9.83 -1.95
CA GLY A 59 9.72 -10.54 -2.94
C GLY A 59 8.42 -9.79 -3.26
N ARG A 60 7.50 -10.44 -3.97
CA ARG A 60 6.14 -9.95 -4.17
C ARG A 60 5.19 -11.14 -4.09
N GLU A 61 4.10 -10.98 -3.37
CA GLU A 61 3.00 -11.96 -3.32
C GLU A 61 1.70 -11.32 -3.80
N PHE A 62 0.67 -12.13 -4.02
CA PHE A 62 -0.68 -11.61 -4.22
C PHE A 62 -1.42 -11.64 -2.89
N CYS A 63 -2.00 -10.52 -2.51
CA CYS A 63 -2.89 -10.44 -1.35
C CYS A 63 -4.00 -9.41 -1.57
N PRO A 64 -5.08 -9.49 -0.76
CA PRO A 64 -6.15 -8.52 -0.80
C PRO A 64 -5.62 -7.10 -0.57
N GLY A 65 -5.97 -6.19 -1.47
CA GLY A 65 -5.89 -4.74 -1.25
C GLY A 65 -7.29 -4.18 -1.04
N ILE A 66 -7.36 -2.94 -0.56
CA ILE A 66 -8.60 -2.16 -0.46
C ILE A 66 -8.44 -0.82 -1.17
N GLN A 67 -9.46 -0.41 -1.92
CA GLN A 67 -9.50 0.90 -2.59
C GLN A 67 -10.94 1.42 -2.65
N ALA A 68 -11.11 2.74 -2.63
CA ALA A 68 -12.40 3.40 -2.73
C ALA A 68 -12.94 3.35 -4.17
N PHE A 69 -14.25 3.21 -4.31
CA PHE A 69 -14.94 3.54 -5.55
C PHE A 69 -14.85 5.04 -5.81
N ASN A 70 -14.58 5.42 -7.06
CA ASN A 70 -14.48 6.81 -7.51
C ASN A 70 -13.78 7.74 -6.49
N PRO A 71 -12.51 7.47 -6.13
CA PRO A 71 -11.82 8.25 -5.14
C PRO A 71 -11.67 9.69 -5.65
N PRO A 72 -11.64 10.69 -4.75
CA PRO A 72 -11.56 12.09 -5.14
C PRO A 72 -10.34 12.35 -6.04
N PRO A 73 -10.50 13.12 -7.12
CA PRO A 73 -9.40 13.42 -8.02
C PRO A 73 -8.45 14.40 -7.35
N ARG A 74 -7.34 13.90 -6.77
CA ARG A 74 -6.05 14.59 -6.48
C ARG A 74 -5.27 13.83 -5.41
N ILE A 75 -4.16 13.17 -5.77
CA ILE A 75 -2.96 13.01 -4.90
C ILE A 75 -1.67 13.01 -5.74
N TYR A 76 -1.57 13.87 -6.74
CA TYR A 76 -0.27 14.30 -7.27
C TYR A 76 -0.34 15.82 -7.41
N SER A 77 0.54 16.52 -6.70
CA SER A 77 0.61 17.99 -6.65
C SER A 77 1.02 18.64 -7.98
N SER A 78 1.12 17.89 -9.07
CA SER A 78 1.66 18.36 -10.34
C SER A 78 0.91 17.73 -11.53
N GLY A 79 -0.21 18.32 -11.93
CA GLY A 79 -0.80 18.19 -13.29
C GLY A 79 -1.10 16.79 -13.85
N PHE A 80 -0.87 15.72 -13.08
CA PHE A 80 -1.00 14.34 -13.52
C PHE A 80 -2.48 13.96 -13.41
N ILE A 81 -3.16 13.90 -14.55
CA ILE A 81 -4.48 13.28 -14.65
C ILE A 81 -4.30 11.82 -14.23
N ALA A 82 -5.10 11.37 -13.27
CA ALA A 82 -5.02 9.99 -12.80
C ALA A 82 -5.13 9.02 -14.00
N PRO A 83 -4.12 8.19 -14.30
CA PRO A 83 -4.23 7.21 -15.37
C PRO A 83 -5.18 6.06 -15.00
N PHE A 84 -5.63 6.01 -13.75
CA PHE A 84 -6.46 4.95 -13.20
C PHE A 84 -7.94 5.35 -13.24
N ALA A 85 -8.74 4.58 -13.98
CA ALA A 85 -10.19 4.66 -13.89
C ALA A 85 -10.68 3.71 -12.80
N PHE A 86 -11.56 4.20 -11.92
CA PHE A 86 -12.22 3.40 -10.89
C PHE A 86 -13.71 3.31 -11.18
N PRO A 87 -14.36 2.15 -10.93
CA PRO A 87 -15.81 2.08 -10.93
C PRO A 87 -16.39 3.06 -9.91
N LYS A 88 -17.58 3.57 -10.24
CA LYS A 88 -18.34 4.48 -9.36
C LYS A 88 -18.97 3.77 -8.18
N SER A 89 -19.22 2.48 -8.32
CA SER A 89 -19.83 1.63 -7.31
C SER A 89 -19.65 0.15 -7.67
N TRP A 90 -20.05 -0.73 -6.75
CA TRP A 90 -20.13 -2.17 -7.05
C TRP A 90 -21.12 -2.49 -8.17
N ALA A 91 -22.25 -1.78 -8.23
CA ALA A 91 -23.23 -1.97 -9.30
C ALA A 91 -22.65 -1.58 -10.67
N ASP A 92 -21.89 -0.48 -10.73
CA ASP A 92 -21.16 -0.06 -11.95
C ASP A 92 -20.14 -1.14 -12.36
N TYR A 93 -19.38 -1.67 -11.40
CA TYR A 93 -18.48 -2.80 -11.65
C TYR A 93 -19.19 -4.03 -12.22
N VAL A 94 -20.30 -4.46 -11.60
CA VAL A 94 -21.05 -5.65 -12.03
C VAL A 94 -21.70 -5.44 -13.41
N SER A 95 -22.16 -4.22 -13.71
CA SER A 95 -22.84 -3.91 -14.97
C SER A 95 -21.95 -4.03 -16.20
N ASP A 96 -20.64 -3.84 -16.03
CA ASP A 96 -19.67 -3.84 -17.13
C ASP A 96 -18.32 -4.42 -16.66
N ARG A 97 -18.39 -5.63 -16.08
CA ARG A 97 -17.25 -6.28 -15.41
C ARG A 97 -16.06 -6.43 -16.34
N GLU A 98 -16.28 -6.85 -17.58
CA GLU A 98 -15.20 -7.08 -18.54
C GLU A 98 -14.41 -5.81 -18.84
N LYS A 99 -15.11 -4.71 -19.12
CA LYS A 99 -14.47 -3.40 -19.31
C LYS A 99 -13.71 -2.97 -18.06
N TRP A 100 -14.33 -3.13 -16.88
CA TRP A 100 -13.67 -2.73 -15.65
C TRP A 100 -12.45 -3.58 -15.38
N ASP A 101 -12.54 -4.90 -15.46
CA ASP A 101 -11.38 -5.77 -15.32
C ASP A 101 -10.28 -5.37 -16.32
N GLN A 102 -10.59 -5.07 -17.59
CA GLN A 102 -9.60 -4.62 -18.59
C GLN A 102 -8.98 -3.24 -18.30
N ARG A 103 -9.71 -2.32 -17.66
CA ARG A 103 -9.30 -0.91 -17.45
C ARG A 103 -8.78 -0.61 -16.05
N LEU A 104 -9.23 -1.37 -15.07
CA LEU A 104 -8.83 -1.27 -13.69
C LEU A 104 -7.37 -1.68 -13.60
N LEU A 105 -6.55 -0.79 -13.05
CA LEU A 105 -5.21 -1.09 -12.55
C LEU A 105 -4.23 -1.41 -13.70
N GLU A 106 -3.24 -0.54 -13.93
CA GLU A 106 -2.24 -0.77 -14.98
C GLU A 106 -1.63 -2.17 -14.84
N LYS A 107 -1.70 -2.94 -15.94
CA LYS A 107 -1.30 -4.33 -16.01
C LYS A 107 0.10 -4.42 -16.64
N PRO A 108 1.11 -4.92 -15.93
CA PRO A 108 2.33 -5.39 -16.56
C PRO A 108 2.03 -6.58 -17.47
N LEU A 109 2.64 -6.62 -18.65
CA LEU A 109 2.36 -7.53 -19.78
C LEU A 109 2.21 -9.04 -19.44
N PHE A 110 2.69 -9.50 -18.27
CA PHE A 110 2.73 -10.91 -17.87
C PHE A 110 1.95 -11.23 -16.59
N GLU A 111 1.13 -10.31 -16.09
CA GLU A 111 0.29 -10.57 -14.91
C GLU A 111 -1.08 -11.18 -15.27
N LYS A 112 -1.68 -11.91 -14.33
CA LYS A 112 -3.10 -12.30 -14.42
C LYS A 112 -3.98 -11.06 -14.24
N GLN A 113 -5.16 -11.09 -14.87
CA GLN A 113 -6.13 -10.00 -14.77
C GLN A 113 -6.59 -9.83 -13.33
N ARG A 114 -6.62 -8.60 -12.82
CA ARG A 114 -7.08 -8.30 -11.46
C ARG A 114 -8.60 -8.15 -11.49
N THR A 115 -9.29 -8.86 -10.60
CA THR A 115 -10.75 -8.84 -10.46
C THR A 115 -11.10 -8.26 -9.09
N LEU A 116 -12.16 -7.45 -9.03
CA LEU A 116 -12.66 -7.00 -7.73
C LEU A 116 -13.31 -8.18 -7.02
N ILE A 117 -12.95 -8.37 -5.75
CA ILE A 117 -13.35 -9.52 -4.95
C ILE A 117 -14.73 -9.26 -4.35
N ALA A 118 -14.91 -8.12 -3.68
CA ALA A 118 -16.13 -7.79 -2.96
C ALA A 118 -16.24 -6.28 -2.68
N PRO A 119 -17.46 -5.74 -2.49
CA PRO A 119 -17.65 -4.39 -1.98
C PRO A 119 -17.32 -4.32 -0.47
N ILE A 120 -16.92 -3.12 -0.04
CA ILE A 120 -16.70 -2.75 1.35
C ILE A 120 -17.54 -1.51 1.64
N ASP A 121 -18.50 -1.64 2.55
CA ASP A 121 -19.41 -0.56 2.89
C ASP A 121 -18.74 0.49 3.80
N PRO A 122 -19.10 1.78 3.66
CA PRO A 122 -18.81 2.78 4.68
C PRO A 122 -19.37 2.31 6.01
N GLY A 123 -18.59 2.28 7.09
CA GLY A 123 -18.99 1.46 8.25
C GLY A 123 -17.94 0.50 8.69
N THR A 124 -17.39 -0.18 7.69
CA THR A 124 -16.52 -1.33 7.91
C THR A 124 -15.33 -0.92 8.75
N GLN A 125 -15.18 -1.60 9.89
CA GLN A 125 -14.13 -1.32 10.85
C GLN A 125 -12.89 -2.15 10.50
N MET A 126 -11.74 -1.58 10.78
CA MET A 126 -10.45 -2.23 10.65
C MET A 126 -9.46 -1.71 11.69
N LYS A 127 -8.39 -2.45 11.89
CA LYS A 127 -7.24 -2.03 12.69
C LYS A 127 -5.97 -2.18 11.87
N ILE A 128 -5.04 -1.24 12.01
CA ILE A 128 -3.70 -1.40 11.44
C ILE A 128 -3.02 -2.54 12.18
N SER A 129 -2.70 -3.61 11.47
CA SER A 129 -2.15 -4.85 12.01
C SER A 129 -0.65 -4.97 11.78
N GLY A 130 -0.09 -4.18 10.86
CA GLY A 130 1.34 -4.22 10.58
C GLY A 130 1.84 -3.00 9.82
N LEU A 131 3.05 -2.58 10.17
CA LEU A 131 3.80 -1.51 9.52
C LEU A 131 5.18 -2.04 9.17
N TYR A 132 5.54 -2.03 7.90
CA TYR A 132 6.78 -2.60 7.44
C TYR A 132 7.53 -1.61 6.58
N ASP A 133 8.82 -1.50 6.85
CA ASP A 133 9.75 -0.78 6.01
C ASP A 133 10.38 -1.79 5.05
N TYR A 134 9.95 -1.74 3.78
CA TYR A 134 10.15 -2.81 2.82
C TYR A 134 11.14 -2.41 1.71
N PRO A 135 12.15 -3.24 1.42
CA PRO A 135 13.16 -2.91 0.42
C PRO A 135 12.55 -2.93 -0.98
N LYS A 136 12.74 -1.84 -1.73
CA LYS A 136 12.25 -1.69 -3.10
C LYS A 136 13.28 -1.00 -3.96
N GLY A 137 14.15 -1.80 -4.60
CA GLY A 137 15.05 -1.41 -5.69
C GLY A 137 15.64 0.01 -5.58
N GLU A 138 15.45 0.81 -6.64
CA GLU A 138 16.00 2.17 -6.82
C GLU A 138 15.55 3.18 -5.74
N THR A 139 14.44 2.92 -5.05
CA THR A 139 13.90 3.80 -4.00
C THR A 139 14.44 3.49 -2.60
N GLY A 140 15.28 2.45 -2.47
CA GLY A 140 15.74 1.95 -1.19
C GLY A 140 14.62 1.17 -0.50
N HIS A 141 13.68 1.90 0.10
CA HIS A 141 12.68 1.35 1.00
C HIS A 141 11.34 2.07 0.86
N VAL A 142 10.24 1.34 1.08
CA VAL A 142 8.87 1.87 1.04
C VAL A 142 8.05 1.35 2.22
N SER A 143 7.20 2.22 2.76
CA SER A 143 6.30 1.87 3.85
C SER A 143 5.14 1.02 3.35
N ILE A 144 5.00 -0.17 3.92
CA ILE A 144 3.89 -1.11 3.67
C ILE A 144 3.00 -1.12 4.91
N VAL A 145 1.70 -0.97 4.69
CA VAL A 145 0.71 -0.91 5.77
C VAL A 145 -0.30 -2.04 5.58
N ARG A 146 -0.38 -2.94 6.56
CA ARG A 146 -1.40 -3.98 6.61
C ARG A 146 -2.47 -3.61 7.64
N ALA A 147 -3.71 -3.86 7.28
CA ALA A 147 -4.85 -3.73 8.16
C ALA A 147 -5.61 -5.07 8.24
N LEU A 148 -6.28 -5.29 9.36
CA LEU A 148 -7.22 -6.38 9.56
C LEU A 148 -8.62 -5.79 9.59
N ILE A 149 -9.50 -6.27 8.70
CA ILE A 149 -10.92 -5.94 8.77
C ILE A 149 -11.53 -6.63 10.00
N THR A 150 -12.20 -5.85 10.85
CA THR A 150 -12.72 -6.32 12.15
C THR A 150 -14.24 -6.36 12.21
N SER A 151 -14.96 -5.88 11.20
CA SER A 151 -16.42 -5.94 11.17
C SER A 151 -16.98 -6.23 9.77
N GLY A 152 -18.27 -6.54 9.71
CA GLY A 152 -18.98 -6.82 8.46
C GLY A 152 -18.66 -8.21 7.86
N PRO A 153 -19.10 -8.46 6.62
CA PRO A 153 -18.98 -9.77 5.96
C PRO A 153 -17.55 -10.23 5.70
N HIS A 154 -16.58 -9.31 5.74
CA HIS A 154 -15.17 -9.57 5.45
C HIS A 154 -14.28 -9.52 6.70
N ALA A 155 -14.86 -9.57 7.90
CA ALA A 155 -14.12 -9.63 9.15
C ALA A 155 -13.11 -10.80 9.15
N GLY A 156 -11.91 -10.56 9.67
CA GLY A 156 -10.79 -11.51 9.64
C GLY A 156 -9.92 -11.43 8.37
N THR A 157 -10.29 -10.63 7.39
CA THR A 157 -9.50 -10.45 6.17
C THR A 157 -8.36 -9.45 6.41
N SER A 158 -7.12 -9.87 6.16
CA SER A 158 -5.97 -8.95 6.10
C SER A 158 -5.90 -8.31 4.73
N VAL A 159 -5.75 -6.98 4.72
CA VAL A 159 -5.66 -6.17 3.51
C VAL A 159 -4.41 -5.29 3.56
N GLU A 160 -3.79 -5.06 2.42
CA GLU A 160 -2.78 -4.01 2.27
C GLU A 160 -3.49 -2.68 1.95
N LEU A 161 -3.21 -1.64 2.72
CA LEU A 161 -3.65 -0.28 2.44
C LEU A 161 -2.71 0.33 1.40
N THR A 162 -3.25 0.94 0.35
CA THR A 162 -2.43 1.64 -0.65
C THR A 162 -1.60 2.73 0.01
N SER A 163 -0.28 2.71 -0.19
CA SER A 163 0.66 3.67 0.39
C SER A 163 1.53 4.31 -0.70
N PRO A 164 2.12 5.50 -0.44
CA PRO A 164 2.98 6.15 -1.43
C PRO A 164 4.16 5.27 -1.81
N GLY A 165 4.32 5.01 -3.11
CA GLY A 165 5.45 4.22 -3.61
C GLY A 165 5.35 2.72 -3.34
N ASP A 166 4.20 2.18 -2.91
CA ASP A 166 3.98 0.74 -2.75
C ASP A 166 4.14 -0.06 -4.07
N PHE A 167 3.93 -1.37 -4.00
CA PHE A 167 3.94 -2.26 -5.19
C PHE A 167 2.73 -2.04 -6.11
N LYS A 168 1.80 -1.20 -5.71
CA LYS A 168 0.46 -1.02 -6.24
C LYS A 168 0.20 0.48 -6.44
N SER A 169 0.86 1.09 -7.41
CA SER A 169 0.45 2.41 -7.92
C SER A 169 -0.92 2.29 -8.58
N LEU A 170 -1.97 2.15 -7.76
CA LEU A 170 -3.29 1.61 -8.08
C LEU A 170 -4.40 2.48 -7.50
N GLY A 171 -4.12 3.77 -7.44
CA GLY A 171 -5.04 4.78 -6.97
C GLY A 171 -4.45 5.61 -5.84
N PRO A 172 -5.27 6.53 -5.32
CA PRO A 172 -4.92 7.36 -4.19
C PRO A 172 -4.49 6.53 -2.97
N ALA A 173 -3.43 6.97 -2.30
CA ALA A 173 -2.94 6.35 -1.08
C ALA A 173 -3.92 6.58 0.09
N TRP A 174 -4.14 5.52 0.86
CA TRP A 174 -4.92 5.49 2.10
C TRP A 174 -4.06 5.85 3.32
N THR A 175 -2.75 5.87 3.14
CA THR A 175 -1.79 6.33 4.14
C THR A 175 -0.83 7.36 3.54
N THR A 176 -0.15 8.09 4.41
CA THR A 176 1.00 8.92 4.05
C THR A 176 2.22 8.43 4.78
N ASP A 177 3.38 8.65 4.18
CA ASP A 177 4.67 8.58 4.85
C ASP A 177 5.28 9.99 4.81
N SER A 178 5.73 10.51 5.95
CA SER A 178 6.36 11.83 6.00
C SER A 178 7.88 11.78 5.95
N ASP A 179 8.52 10.65 6.27
CA ASP A 179 9.97 10.60 6.47
C ASP A 179 10.56 9.23 6.11
N PHE A 180 11.32 9.18 5.00
CA PHE A 180 12.12 8.01 4.64
C PHE A 180 12.95 7.52 5.84
N GLY A 181 12.76 6.25 6.22
CA GLY A 181 13.51 5.59 7.31
C GLY A 181 12.96 5.81 8.72
N LYS A 182 11.81 6.48 8.90
CA LYS A 182 11.06 6.51 10.16
C LYS A 182 9.63 6.07 9.95
N SER A 183 9.06 5.33 10.91
CA SER A 183 7.65 4.99 10.87
C SER A 183 6.80 6.18 11.34
N ASN A 184 6.58 7.16 10.45
CA ASN A 184 5.67 8.30 10.67
C ASN A 184 4.40 8.16 9.82
N VAL A 185 3.90 6.93 9.72
CA VAL A 185 2.74 6.59 8.92
C VAL A 185 1.48 7.23 9.50
N LYS A 186 0.67 7.86 8.65
CA LYS A 186 -0.65 8.37 9.04
C LYS A 186 -1.71 7.82 8.10
N VAL A 187 -2.93 7.59 8.60
CA VAL A 187 -4.08 7.33 7.75
C VAL A 187 -4.57 8.61 7.10
N VAL A 188 -5.05 8.52 5.86
CA VAL A 188 -5.66 9.63 5.15
C VAL A 188 -7.14 9.71 5.53
N ASN A 189 -7.52 10.85 6.14
CA ASN A 189 -8.85 11.10 6.70
C ASN A 189 -10.01 11.13 5.68
N THR A 190 -9.68 11.12 4.38
CA THR A 190 -10.64 10.94 3.29
C THR A 190 -11.18 9.52 3.26
N TYR A 191 -10.36 8.52 3.58
CA TYR A 191 -10.70 7.10 3.44
C TYR A 191 -11.00 6.43 4.78
N LEU A 192 -10.28 6.83 5.83
CA LEU A 192 -10.38 6.24 7.17
C LEU A 192 -10.58 7.31 8.23
N GLU A 193 -11.42 7.02 9.23
CA GLU A 193 -11.58 7.85 10.43
C GLU A 193 -11.60 6.97 11.69
N PRO A 194 -11.22 7.49 12.87
CA PRO A 194 -11.35 6.73 14.11
C PRO A 194 -12.81 6.33 14.37
N CYS A 195 -13.05 5.10 14.80
CA CYS A 195 -14.40 4.57 15.04
C CYS A 195 -15.21 5.40 16.05
N GLU A 196 -14.54 6.10 16.97
CA GLU A 196 -15.14 6.96 17.99
C GLU A 196 -15.76 8.25 17.45
N THR A 197 -15.59 8.54 16.15
CA THR A 197 -16.11 9.77 15.51
C THR A 197 -17.49 9.62 14.89
N ARG A 198 -18.20 8.50 15.12
CA ARG A 198 -19.56 8.28 14.63
C ARG A 198 -20.60 8.35 15.76
N PRO A 199 -21.57 9.28 15.69
CA PRO A 199 -22.69 9.32 16.64
C PRO A 199 -23.58 8.08 16.51
#